data_AF-A0A7J3MNU5-F1
#
_entry.id   AF-A0A7J3MNU5-F1
#
_cell.length_a   1.000
_cell.length_b   1.000
_cell.length_c   1.000
_cell.angle_alpha   90.00
_cell.angle_beta   90.00
_cell.angle_gamma   90.00
#
_symmetry.space_group_name_H-M   'P 1'
#
loop_
_entity.id
_entity.type
_entity.pdbx_description
1 polymer ?
#
loop_
_entity_poly.entity_id
_entity_poly.type
_entity_poly.pdbx_seq_one_letter_code
_entity_poly.pdbx_strand_id
1 'polypeptide(L)'
;MGGIKVYISDDLERKFREAAMKLYGYGRGSLSIASEKAFEAWLSQVSQVLEIAETIEDPVETIYGMLSHVKKNGVELQHEARELRAKKALEYRNAP
;
A
#
# COMPACT_ATOMS: atom_id res chain seq x y z
N MET A 1 -9.24 -13.80 -25.26
CA MET A 1 -8.60 -12.87 -24.32
C MET A 1 -9.38 -11.57 -24.30
N GLY A 2 -9.59 -10.99 -23.12
CA GLY A 2 -10.11 -9.63 -22.99
C GLY A 2 -9.04 -8.61 -23.36
N GLY A 3 -9.46 -7.40 -23.73
CA GLY A 3 -8.57 -6.28 -24.02
C GLY A 3 -9.00 -5.03 -23.27
N ILE A 4 -8.05 -4.32 -22.69
CA ILE A 4 -8.28 -3.04 -22.01
C ILE A 4 -7.46 -1.98 -22.74
N LYS A 5 -8.09 -0.86 -23.08
CA LYS A 5 -7.39 0.31 -23.60
C LYS A 5 -6.98 1.20 -22.42
N VAL A 6 -5.68 1.40 -22.25
CA VAL A 6 -5.11 2.20 -21.17
C VAL A 6 -4.34 3.37 -21.79
N TYR A 7 -4.45 4.54 -21.19
CA TYR A 7 -3.64 5.71 -21.52
C TYR A 7 -2.68 5.97 -20.36
N ILE A 8 -1.40 6.05 -20.68
CA ILE A 8 -0.30 6.34 -19.75
C ILE A 8 0.58 7.43 -20.37
N SER A 9 1.49 8.02 -19.59
CA SER A 9 2.44 8.98 -20.14
C SER A 9 3.40 8.33 -21.13
N ASP A 10 3.81 9.09 -22.15
CA ASP A 10 4.72 8.61 -23.20
C ASP A 10 6.05 8.10 -22.63
N ASP A 11 6.58 8.75 -21.59
CA ASP A 11 7.82 8.29 -20.96
C ASP A 11 7.66 6.94 -20.25
N LEU A 12 6.51 6.70 -19.61
CA LEU A 12 6.24 5.42 -18.96
C LEU A 12 6.02 4.31 -20.00
N GLU A 13 5.29 4.61 -21.06
CA GLU A 13 5.05 3.70 -22.19
C GLU A 13 6.37 3.24 -22.81
N ARG A 14 7.26 4.19 -23.12
CA ARG A 14 8.56 3.91 -23.72
C ARG A 14 9.40 3.01 -22.82
N LYS A 15 9.52 3.36 -21.52
CA LYS A 15 10.27 2.57 -20.54
C LYS A 15 9.71 1.16 -20.39
N PHE A 16 8.39 1.04 -20.33
CA PHE A 16 7.71 -0.26 -20.22
C PHE A 16 7.96 -1.13 -21.45
N ARG A 17 7.82 -0.56 -22.65
CA ARG A 17 8.08 -1.26 -23.92
C ARG A 17 9.52 -1.72 -24.04
N GLU A 18 10.49 -0.85 -23.74
CA GLU A 18 11.91 -1.20 -23.75
C GLU A 18 12.20 -2.36 -22.79
N ALA A 19 11.66 -2.32 -21.57
CA ALA A 19 11.84 -3.38 -20.59
C ALA A 19 11.20 -4.70 -21.04
N ALA A 20 9.95 -4.65 -21.51
CA ALA A 20 9.22 -5.81 -22.02
C ALA A 20 9.96 -6.48 -23.18
N MET A 21 10.49 -5.70 -24.11
CA MET A 21 11.26 -6.22 -25.25
C MET A 21 12.61 -6.80 -24.82
N LYS A 22 13.32 -6.16 -23.88
CA LYS A 22 14.58 -6.69 -23.35
C LYS A 22 14.38 -8.02 -22.63
N LEU A 23 13.26 -8.19 -21.93
CA LEU A 23 13.00 -9.37 -21.10
C LEU A 23 12.38 -10.53 -21.89
N TYR A 24 11.45 -10.24 -22.80
CA TYR A 24 10.65 -11.25 -23.51
C TYR A 24 10.91 -11.30 -25.01
N GLY A 25 11.82 -10.46 -25.51
CA GLY A 25 12.21 -10.37 -26.92
C GLY A 25 11.42 -9.34 -27.72
N TYR A 26 11.91 -9.08 -28.93
CA TYR A 26 11.37 -8.07 -29.86
C TYR A 26 10.22 -8.59 -30.74
N GLY A 27 9.72 -9.80 -30.44
CA GLY A 27 8.64 -10.44 -31.18
C GLY A 27 7.24 -9.95 -30.79
N ARG A 28 6.22 -10.48 -31.46
CA ARG A 28 4.82 -10.26 -31.09
C ARG A 28 4.54 -10.85 -29.71
N GLY A 29 3.86 -10.07 -28.85
CA GLY A 29 3.35 -10.54 -27.57
C GLY A 29 4.17 -10.15 -26.34
N SER A 30 5.38 -9.60 -26.48
CA SER A 30 6.20 -9.17 -25.33
C SER A 30 5.50 -8.15 -24.43
N LEU A 31 4.82 -7.17 -25.03
CA LEU A 31 3.98 -6.22 -24.30
C LEU A 31 2.82 -6.90 -23.57
N SER A 32 2.12 -7.83 -24.23
CA SER A 32 1.00 -8.55 -23.62
C SER A 32 1.45 -9.38 -22.42
N ILE A 33 2.58 -10.09 -22.53
CA ILE A 33 3.16 -10.88 -21.44
C ILE A 33 3.54 -9.96 -20.28
N ALA A 34 4.23 -8.85 -20.56
CA ALA A 34 4.61 -7.88 -19.55
C ALA A 34 3.39 -7.25 -18.87
N SER A 35 2.35 -6.92 -19.63
CA SER A 35 1.10 -6.36 -19.10
C SER A 35 0.38 -7.36 -18.19
N GLU A 36 0.25 -8.61 -18.60
CA GLU A 36 -0.36 -9.66 -17.78
C GLU A 36 0.38 -9.79 -16.44
N LYS A 37 1.72 -9.87 -16.48
CA LYS A 37 2.55 -9.97 -15.27
C LYS A 37 2.44 -8.74 -14.37
N ALA A 38 2.37 -7.55 -14.96
CA ALA A 38 2.19 -6.31 -14.21
C ALA A 38 0.82 -6.26 -13.53
N PHE A 39 -0.25 -6.69 -14.22
CA PHE A 39 -1.59 -6.75 -13.66
C PHE A 39 -1.71 -7.82 -12.57
N GLU A 40 -1.13 -9.01 -12.76
CA GLU A 40 -1.04 -10.05 -11.72
C GLU A 40 -0.32 -9.53 -10.48
N ALA A 41 0.82 -8.86 -10.66
CA ALA A 41 1.60 -8.30 -9.54
C ALA A 41 0.84 -7.19 -8.80
N TRP A 42 0.18 -6.29 -9.55
CA TRP A 42 -0.64 -5.23 -8.97
C TRP A 42 -1.84 -5.81 -8.21
N LEU A 43 -2.55 -6.77 -8.79
CA LEU A 43 -3.67 -7.45 -8.14
C LEU A 43 -3.22 -8.17 -6.87
N SER A 44 -2.07 -8.84 -6.88
CA SER A 44 -1.53 -9.50 -5.68
C SER A 44 -1.18 -8.51 -4.56
N GLN A 45 -0.78 -7.28 -4.89
CA GLN A 45 -0.52 -6.23 -3.90
C GLN A 45 -1.81 -5.66 -3.33
N VAL A 46 -2.82 -5.50 -4.18
CA VAL A 46 -4.08 -4.86 -3.80
C VAL A 46 -5.08 -5.84 -3.18
N SER A 47 -5.04 -7.14 -3.54
CA SER A 47 -5.98 -8.15 -3.03
C SER A 47 -5.90 -8.30 -1.51
N GLN A 48 -4.71 -8.24 -0.91
CA GLN A 48 -4.57 -8.28 0.54
C GLN A 48 -5.28 -7.10 1.22
N VAL A 49 -5.21 -5.91 0.61
CA VAL A 49 -5.84 -4.69 1.14
C VAL A 49 -7.35 -4.73 0.92
N LEU A 50 -7.79 -5.16 -0.27
CA LEU A 50 -9.22 -5.28 -0.61
C LEU A 50 -9.90 -6.37 0.20
N GLU A 51 -9.30 -7.56 0.36
CA GLU A 51 -9.85 -8.63 1.18
C GLU A 51 -10.00 -8.16 2.63
N ILE A 52 -8.99 -7.51 3.21
CA ILE A 52 -9.10 -6.95 4.57
C ILE A 52 -10.22 -5.90 4.63
N ALA A 53 -10.33 -5.02 3.63
CA ALA A 53 -11.37 -4.00 3.60
C ALA A 53 -12.79 -4.59 3.42
N GLU A 54 -12.94 -5.65 2.63
CA GLU A 54 -14.22 -6.35 2.40
C GLU A 54 -14.62 -7.23 3.60
N THR A 55 -13.66 -7.78 4.35
CA THR A 55 -13.94 -8.62 5.51
C THR A 55 -14.35 -7.80 6.73
N ILE A 56 -14.00 -6.51 6.76
CA ILE A 56 -14.26 -5.63 7.89
C ILE A 56 -15.45 -4.73 7.57
N GLU A 57 -16.64 -5.16 7.97
CA GLU A 57 -17.91 -4.44 7.76
C GLU A 57 -17.90 -3.04 8.41
N ASP A 58 -17.28 -2.91 9.59
CA ASP A 58 -16.98 -1.62 10.24
C ASP A 58 -15.55 -1.61 10.83
N PRO A 59 -14.59 -0.98 10.14
CA PRO A 59 -13.21 -0.91 10.61
C PRO A 59 -13.03 -0.10 11.88
N VAL A 60 -13.87 0.90 12.09
CA VAL A 60 -13.82 1.75 13.28
C VAL A 60 -14.28 0.93 14.48
N GLU A 61 -15.40 0.24 14.37
CA GLU A 61 -15.94 -0.59 15.45
C GLU A 61 -15.03 -1.78 15.77
N THR A 62 -14.40 -2.37 14.76
CA THR A 62 -13.41 -3.45 14.95
C THR A 62 -12.22 -2.98 15.79
N ILE A 63 -11.70 -1.78 15.51
CA ILE A 63 -10.61 -1.18 16.31
C ILE A 63 -11.08 -0.90 17.73
N TYR A 64 -12.31 -0.37 17.92
CA TYR A 64 -12.88 -0.17 19.26
C TYR A 64 -13.01 -1.47 20.04
N GLY A 65 -13.50 -2.54 19.40
CA GLY A 65 -13.59 -3.88 19.99
C GLY A 65 -12.23 -4.44 20.40
N MET A 66 -11.21 -4.33 19.54
CA MET A 66 -9.83 -4.74 19.85
C MET A 66 -9.27 -3.97 21.05
N LEU A 67 -9.60 -2.68 21.18
CA LEU A 67 -9.15 -1.81 22.27
C LEU A 67 -10.06 -1.84 23.50
N SER A 68 -11.08 -2.69 23.55
CA SER A 68 -12.04 -2.76 24.67
C SER A 68 -11.40 -3.05 26.04
N HIS A 69 -10.23 -3.69 26.06
CA HIS A 69 -9.46 -3.95 27.28
C HIS A 69 -8.68 -2.71 27.78
N VAL A 70 -8.54 -1.68 26.94
CA VAL A 70 -7.87 -0.42 27.29
C VAL A 70 -8.87 0.45 28.06
N LYS A 71 -8.60 0.65 29.34
CA LYS A 71 -9.49 1.39 30.26
C LYS A 71 -9.49 2.91 30.05
N LYS A 72 -8.59 3.42 29.19
CA LYS A 72 -8.41 4.85 28.92
C LYS A 72 -9.22 5.24 27.70
N ASN A 73 -9.88 6.39 27.76
CA ASN A 73 -10.57 6.95 26.61
C ASN A 73 -9.58 7.59 25.61
N GLY A 74 -10.06 7.92 24.41
CA GLY A 74 -9.22 8.46 23.34
C GLY A 74 -8.51 9.77 23.71
N VAL A 75 -9.13 10.62 24.52
CA VAL A 75 -8.55 11.90 24.96
C VAL A 75 -7.41 11.65 25.96
N GLU A 76 -7.59 10.73 26.91
CA GLU A 76 -6.56 10.33 27.86
C GLU A 76 -5.33 9.75 27.14
N LEU A 77 -5.56 8.87 26.15
CA LEU A 77 -4.48 8.30 25.32
C LEU A 77 -3.74 9.38 24.52
N GLN A 78 -4.44 10.42 24.06
CA GLN A 78 -3.81 11.55 23.36
C GLN A 78 -2.92 12.39 24.29
N HIS A 79 -3.36 12.63 25.53
CA HIS A 79 -2.54 13.32 26.54
C HIS A 79 -1.27 12.53 26.86
N GLU A 80 -1.39 11.23 27.10
CA GLU A 80 -0.25 10.35 27.38
C GLU A 80 0.71 10.28 26.18
N ALA A 81 0.18 10.18 24.95
CA ALA A 81 0.98 10.21 23.73
C ALA A 81 1.74 11.54 23.58
N ARG A 82 1.16 12.67 24.03
CA ARG A 82 1.85 13.97 24.03
C ARG A 82 3.01 13.99 25.02
N GLU A 83 2.81 13.47 26.24
CA GLU A 83 3.87 13.37 27.25
C GLU A 83 5.01 12.47 26.81
N LEU A 84 4.69 11.28 26.27
CA LEU A 84 5.69 10.35 25.73
C LEU A 84 6.54 11.00 24.63
N ARG A 85 5.91 11.73 23.70
CA ARG A 85 6.64 12.46 22.64
C ARG A 85 7.54 13.56 23.20
N ALA A 86 7.07 14.31 24.20
CA ALA A 86 7.86 15.36 24.84
C ALA A 86 9.09 14.78 25.55
N LYS A 87 8.91 13.68 26.29
CA LYS A 87 10.02 12.96 26.94
C LYS A 87 11.03 12.44 25.92
N LYS A 88 10.54 11.81 24.84
CA LYS A 88 11.42 11.29 23.77
C LYS A 88 12.20 12.40 23.07
N ALA A 89 11.58 13.57 22.85
CA ALA A 89 12.27 14.73 22.27
C ALA A 89 13.39 15.26 23.17
N LEU A 90 13.21 15.21 24.51
CA LEU A 90 14.25 15.55 25.47
C LEU A 90 15.37 14.51 25.50
N GLU A 91 15.05 13.23 25.43
CA GLU A 91 16.05 12.15 25.32
C GLU A 91 16.92 12.30 24.07
N TYR A 92 16.32 12.59 22.90
CA TYR A 92 17.08 12.88 21.68
C TYR A 92 17.95 14.14 21.79
N ARG A 93 17.47 15.17 22.48
CA ARG A 93 18.21 16.43 22.64
C ARG A 93 19.39 16.30 23.62
N ASN A 94 19.34 15.32 24.52
CA ASN A 94 20.37 15.02 25.52
C ASN A 94 21.24 13.80 25.14
N ALA A 95 21.05 13.23 23.95
CA ALA A 95 21.92 12.18 23.45
C ALA A 95 23.28 12.79 23.04
N PRO A 96 24.42 12.16 23.41
CA PRO A 96 25.77 12.67 23.14
C PRO A 96 26.12 12.72 21.65
#